data_AF-A0A386HNM9-F1
#
_entry.id   AF-A0A386HNM9-F1
#
_cell.length_a   1.000
_cell.length_b   1.000
_cell.length_c   1.000
_cell.angle_alpha   90.00
_cell.angle_beta   90.00
_cell.angle_gamma   90.00
#
_symmetry.space_group_name_H-M   'P 1'
#
loop_
_entity.id
_entity.type
_entity.pdbx_description
1 polymer ?
#
loop_
_entity_poly.entity_id
_entity_poly.type
_entity_poly.pdbx_seq_one_letter_code
_entity_poly.pdbx_strand_id
1 'polypeptide(L)'
;MSVTLLKYLVISRFDKITVKETTVKKIAQDARLAKSWIFVGTQWYTPGELESNLRFFMKYSFEEFRIKDPRLVIPKGRARIWEIQKLQLEFEKKVNDFYAGRLK
;
A
#
# COMPACT_ATOMS: atom_id res chain seq x y z
N MET A 1 19.98 -16.19 -9.37
CA MET A 1 19.43 -15.02 -10.07
C MET A 1 19.12 -13.94 -9.04
N SER A 2 19.80 -12.80 -9.15
CA SER A 2 19.81 -11.73 -8.13
C SER A 2 18.44 -11.05 -8.04
N VAL A 3 17.86 -11.02 -6.83
CA VAL A 3 16.65 -10.23 -6.54
C VAL A 3 17.10 -8.78 -6.40
N THR A 4 17.06 -8.03 -7.50
CA THR A 4 17.26 -6.59 -7.46
C THR A 4 16.10 -5.97 -6.69
N LEU A 5 16.28 -5.84 -5.36
CA LEU A 5 15.47 -4.98 -4.52
C LEU A 5 15.60 -3.57 -5.09
N LEU A 6 14.62 -3.17 -5.90
CA LEU A 6 14.42 -1.79 -6.29
C LEU A 6 14.13 -0.99 -5.00
N LYS A 7 15.19 -0.52 -4.31
CA LYS A 7 15.15 0.58 -3.35
C LYS A 7 14.86 1.86 -4.12
N TYR A 8 13.60 2.12 -4.44
CA TYR A 8 13.22 3.37 -5.10
C TYR A 8 12.48 4.24 -4.10
N LEU A 9 13.26 5.23 -3.64
CA LEU A 9 12.83 6.57 -3.30
C LEU A 9 11.58 6.64 -2.41
N VAL A 10 11.80 6.58 -1.10
CA VAL A 10 10.95 7.36 -0.20
C VAL A 10 11.19 8.81 -0.60
N ILE A 11 10.25 9.40 -1.36
CA ILE A 11 10.21 10.84 -1.54
C ILE A 11 9.77 11.39 -0.18
N SER A 12 10.74 11.57 0.71
CA SER A 12 10.55 12.14 2.03
C SER A 12 9.95 13.53 1.91
N ARG A 13 8.81 13.72 2.59
CA ARG A 13 8.20 14.99 3.03
C ARG A 13 8.62 16.21 2.20
N PHE A 14 7.81 16.51 1.18
CA PHE A 14 7.83 17.85 0.61
C PHE A 14 6.48 18.52 0.89
N ASP A 15 6.56 19.73 1.43
CA ASP A 15 5.44 20.65 1.57
C ASP A 15 4.63 20.68 0.28
N LYS A 16 3.35 20.24 0.36
CA LYS A 16 2.30 20.32 -0.66
C LYS A 16 2.82 20.56 -2.10
N ILE A 17 3.53 19.59 -2.68
CA ILE A 17 3.94 19.68 -4.08
C ILE A 17 2.67 19.59 -4.92
N THR A 18 2.33 20.67 -5.64
CA THR A 18 1.46 20.58 -6.81
C THR A 18 2.18 19.68 -7.82
N VAL A 19 1.75 18.43 -7.91
CA VAL A 19 2.42 17.43 -8.75
C VAL A 19 2.19 17.80 -10.20
N LYS A 20 3.28 18.06 -10.94
CA LYS A 20 3.21 18.41 -12.36
C LYS A 20 2.72 17.21 -13.17
N GLU A 21 1.97 17.47 -14.25
CA GLU A 21 1.45 16.43 -15.15
C GLU A 21 2.56 15.48 -15.64
N THR A 22 3.73 16.06 -15.94
CA THR A 22 4.92 15.32 -16.39
C THR A 22 5.42 14.32 -15.34
N THR A 23 5.32 14.66 -14.06
CA THR A 23 5.70 13.78 -12.96
C THR A 23 4.73 12.60 -12.84
N VAL A 24 3.42 12.84 -12.92
CA VAL A 24 2.41 11.77 -12.85
C VAL A 24 2.53 10.82 -14.05
N LYS A 25 2.73 11.36 -15.26
CA LYS A 25 2.98 10.55 -16.47
C LYS A 25 4.24 9.70 -16.35
N LYS A 26 5.33 10.26 -15.80
CA LYS A 26 6.57 9.52 -15.57
C LYS A 26 6.37 8.38 -14.57
N ILE A 27 5.66 8.64 -13.46
CA ILE A 27 5.33 7.62 -12.45
C ILE A 27 4.49 6.49 -13.08
N ALA A 28 3.50 6.82 -13.92
CA ALA A 28 2.70 5.83 -14.63
C ALA A 28 3.56 5.00 -15.60
N GLN A 29 4.44 5.65 -16.36
CA GLN A 29 5.34 4.99 -17.30
C GLN A 29 6.31 4.03 -16.58
N ASP A 30 6.93 4.48 -15.49
CA ASP A 30 7.86 3.66 -14.69
C ASP A 30 7.14 2.45 -14.10
N ALA A 31 5.93 2.64 -13.56
CA ALA A 31 5.11 1.55 -13.04
C ALA A 31 4.67 0.55 -14.13
N ARG A 32 4.37 1.03 -15.35
CA ARG A 32 4.04 0.19 -16.50
C ARG A 32 5.22 -0.68 -16.91
N LEU A 33 6.42 -0.10 -16.99
CA LEU A 33 7.65 -0.83 -17.30
C LEU A 33 7.96 -1.88 -16.22
N ALA A 34 7.75 -1.52 -14.96
CA ALA A 34 7.96 -2.41 -13.81
C ALA A 34 6.81 -3.40 -13.56
N LYS A 35 5.78 -3.44 -14.42
CA LYS A 35 4.56 -4.25 -14.24
C LYS A 35 3.96 -4.13 -12.83
N SER A 36 3.98 -2.93 -12.28
CA SER A 36 3.66 -2.62 -10.89
C SER A 36 2.48 -1.65 -10.78
N TRP A 37 1.88 -1.58 -9.60
CA TRP A 37 0.78 -0.66 -9.29
C TRP A 37 1.31 0.51 -8.46
N ILE A 38 0.59 1.62 -8.51
CA ILE A 38 0.92 2.87 -7.83
C ILE A 38 -0.05 3.08 -6.67
N PHE A 39 0.46 3.19 -5.46
CA PHE A 39 -0.28 3.60 -4.28
C PHE A 39 -0.21 5.11 -4.13
N VAL A 40 -1.36 5.76 -4.01
CA VAL A 40 -1.49 7.21 -3.85
C VAL A 40 -2.43 7.47 -2.68
N GLY A 41 -1.94 8.13 -1.65
CA GLY A 41 -2.70 8.40 -0.42
C GLY A 41 -3.12 7.12 0.30
N THR A 42 -4.31 6.60 -0.01
CA THR A 42 -4.90 5.40 0.60
C THR A 42 -5.31 4.32 -0.40
N GLN A 43 -5.15 4.55 -1.71
CA GLN A 43 -5.66 3.65 -2.75
C GLN A 43 -4.55 3.22 -3.72
N TRP A 44 -4.75 2.05 -4.33
CA TRP A 44 -3.89 1.52 -5.38
C TRP A 44 -4.53 1.77 -6.75
N TYR A 45 -3.69 2.17 -7.70
CA TYR A 45 -4.05 2.45 -9.09
C TYR A 45 -3.12 1.69 -10.03
N THR A 46 -3.68 1.17 -11.11
CA THR A 46 -2.89 0.74 -12.27
C THR A 46 -2.28 1.96 -12.97
N PRO A 47 -1.22 1.77 -13.78
CA PRO A 47 -0.66 2.85 -14.60
C PRO A 47 -1.69 3.56 -15.48
N GLY A 48 -2.64 2.82 -16.07
CA GLY A 48 -3.70 3.39 -16.90
C GLY A 48 -4.70 4.21 -16.10
N GLU A 49 -5.09 3.75 -14.91
CA GLU A 49 -5.99 4.51 -14.03
C GLU A 49 -5.35 5.80 -13.53
N LEU A 50 -4.04 5.78 -13.28
CA LEU A 50 -3.29 6.99 -12.89
C LEU A 50 -3.29 8.04 -14.01
N GLU A 51 -3.07 7.60 -15.27
CA GLU A 51 -3.11 8.47 -16.46
C GLU A 51 -4.53 9.02 -16.72
N SER A 52 -5.57 8.20 -16.63
CA SER A 52 -6.96 8.64 -16.84
C SER A 52 -7.43 9.66 -15.80
N ASN A 53 -6.88 9.60 -14.59
CA ASN A 53 -7.22 10.50 -13.48
C ASN A 53 -6.20 11.63 -13.26
N LEU A 54 -5.35 11.93 -14.25
CA LEU A 54 -4.32 12.99 -14.18
C LEU A 54 -4.84 14.32 -13.61
N ARG A 55 -6.00 14.79 -14.08
CA ARG A 55 -6.59 16.06 -13.62
C ARG A 55 -6.93 16.05 -12.13
N PHE A 56 -7.37 14.91 -11.59
CA PHE A 56 -7.62 14.74 -10.16
C PHE A 56 -6.29 14.77 -9.39
N PHE A 57 -5.28 14.04 -9.86
CA PHE A 57 -3.97 13.97 -9.20
C PHE A 57 -3.18 15.28 -9.22
N MET A 58 -3.41 16.13 -10.22
CA MET A 58 -2.83 17.48 -10.28
C MET A 58 -3.54 18.49 -9.37
N LYS A 59 -4.85 18.31 -9.14
CA LYS A 59 -5.66 19.23 -8.34
C LYS A 59 -5.43 19.07 -6.84
N TYR A 60 -5.09 17.86 -6.40
CA TYR A 60 -4.83 17.55 -5.00
C TYR A 60 -3.34 17.30 -4.78
N SER A 61 -2.78 17.90 -3.73
CA SER A 61 -1.43 17.58 -3.29
C SER A 61 -1.45 16.22 -2.58
N PHE A 62 -0.69 15.26 -3.09
CA PHE A 62 -0.49 13.97 -2.44
C PHE A 62 0.89 13.93 -1.82
N GLU A 63 0.96 13.48 -0.57
CA GLU A 63 2.21 13.46 0.19
C GLU A 63 3.15 12.33 -0.25
N GLU A 64 2.63 11.23 -0.82
CA GLU A 64 3.44 10.06 -1.16
C GLU A 64 2.85 9.24 -2.32
N PHE A 65 3.73 8.86 -3.27
CA PHE A 65 3.47 7.85 -4.30
C PHE A 65 4.37 6.64 -4.03
N ARG A 66 3.80 5.43 -3.94
CA ARG A 66 4.59 4.19 -3.80
C ARG A 66 4.31 3.26 -4.96
N ILE A 67 5.35 2.78 -5.63
CA ILE A 67 5.21 1.79 -6.72
C ILE A 67 5.57 0.41 -6.16
N LYS A 68 4.66 -0.56 -6.27
CA LYS A 68 4.92 -1.95 -5.85
C LYS A 68 4.26 -2.96 -6.79
N ASP A 69 4.87 -4.13 -6.89
CA ASP A 69 4.25 -5.29 -7.53
C ASP A 69 3.03 -5.74 -6.69
N PRO A 70 1.81 -5.75 -7.25
CA PRO A 70 0.61 -6.17 -6.52
C PRO A 70 0.72 -7.61 -5.97
N ARG A 71 1.50 -8.49 -6.62
CA ARG A 71 1.74 -9.86 -6.18
C ARG A 71 2.52 -9.95 -4.87
N LEU A 72 3.26 -8.90 -4.50
CA LEU A 72 3.97 -8.84 -3.22
C LEU A 72 3.12 -8.19 -2.11
N VAL A 73 2.06 -7.49 -2.49
CA VAL A 73 1.13 -6.84 -1.56
C VAL A 73 0.07 -7.84 -1.06
N ILE A 74 -0.47 -8.67 -1.94
CA ILE A 74 -1.52 -9.66 -1.62
C ILE A 74 -1.08 -10.66 -0.53
N PRO A 75 0.12 -11.27 -0.58
CA PRO A 75 0.54 -12.26 0.42
C PRO A 75 0.71 -11.64 1.81
N LYS A 76 1.21 -10.41 1.88
CA LYS A 76 1.37 -9.66 3.15
C LYS A 76 0.01 -9.28 3.74
N GLY A 77 -0.96 -8.92 2.90
CA GLY A 77 -2.34 -8.68 3.33
C GLY A 77 -2.97 -9.92 3.95
N ARG A 78 -2.84 -11.08 3.29
CA ARG A 78 -3.35 -12.36 3.81
C ARG A 78 -2.66 -12.78 5.11
N ALA A 79 -1.34 -12.64 5.21
CA ALA A 79 -0.61 -12.93 6.43
C ALA A 79 -1.11 -12.08 7.60
N ARG A 80 -1.33 -10.78 7.38
CA ARG A 80 -1.85 -9.87 8.40
C ARG A 80 -3.29 -10.17 8.80
N ILE A 81 -4.14 -10.57 7.85
CA ILE A 81 -5.51 -11.04 8.15
C ILE A 81 -5.46 -12.27 9.05
N TRP A 82 -4.59 -13.23 8.75
CA TRP A 82 -4.42 -14.44 9.55
C TRP A 82 -3.91 -14.12 10.97
N GLU A 83 -2.95 -13.20 11.11
CA GLU A 83 -2.49 -12.70 12.42
C GLU A 83 -3.62 -12.05 13.23
N ILE A 84 -4.44 -11.21 12.59
CA ILE A 84 -5.59 -10.57 13.24
C ILE A 84 -6.62 -11.63 13.70
N GLN A 85 -6.93 -12.60 12.84
CA GLN A 85 -7.82 -13.71 13.19
C GLN A 85 -7.29 -14.53 14.36
N LYS A 86 -5.98 -14.80 14.38
CA LYS A 86 -5.34 -15.50 15.50
C LYS A 86 -5.46 -14.71 16.81
N LEU A 87 -5.19 -13.41 16.77
CA LEU A 87 -5.33 -12.53 17.94
C LEU A 87 -6.77 -12.47 18.44
N GLN A 88 -7.74 -12.42 17.54
CA GLN A 88 -9.16 -12.47 17.89
C GLN A 88 -9.48 -13.78 18.64
N LEU A 89 -9.04 -14.92 18.12
CA LEU A 89 -9.31 -16.23 18.72
C LEU A 89 -8.61 -16.40 20.08
N GLU A 90 -7.39 -15.88 20.23
CA GLU A 90 -6.69 -15.82 21.52
C GLU A 90 -7.43 -14.93 22.53
N PHE A 91 -7.98 -13.82 22.08
CA PHE A 91 -8.76 -12.92 22.93
C PHE A 91 -10.09 -13.56 23.36
N GLU A 92 -10.85 -14.14 22.42
CA GLU A 92 -12.08 -14.88 22.70
C GLU A 92 -11.82 -16.02 23.69
N LYS A 93 -10.71 -16.75 23.53
CA LYS A 93 -10.30 -17.78 24.49
C LYS A 93 -10.06 -17.20 25.88
N LYS A 94 -9.29 -16.09 25.99
CA LYS A 94 -9.03 -15.43 27.28
C LYS A 94 -10.30 -14.95 27.96
N VAL A 95 -11.24 -14.39 27.20
CA VAL A 95 -12.55 -13.96 27.70
C VAL A 95 -13.34 -15.15 28.22
N ASN A 96 -13.41 -16.24 27.44
CA ASN A 96 -14.10 -17.45 27.85
C ASN A 96 -13.46 -18.08 29.09
N ASP A 97 -12.12 -18.14 29.19
CA ASP A 97 -11.42 -18.69 30.35
C ASP A 97 -11.66 -17.85 31.62
N PHE A 98 -11.75 -16.52 31.48
CA PHE A 98 -12.10 -15.60 32.55
C PHE A 98 -13.52 -15.83 33.08
N TYR A 99 -14.52 -15.90 32.18
CA TYR A 99 -15.92 -16.08 32.58
C TYR A 99 -16.28 -17.53 32.94
N ALA A 100 -15.56 -18.53 32.42
CA ALA A 100 -15.75 -19.94 32.77
C ALA A 100 -15.11 -20.35 34.12
N GLY A 101 -14.48 -19.41 34.83
CA GLY A 101 -13.85 -19.67 36.13
C GLY A 101 -12.62 -20.59 36.06
N ARG A 102 -11.98 -20.72 34.89
CA ARG A 102 -10.80 -21.57 34.66
C ARG A 102 -9.46 -20.91 34.96
N LEU A 103 -9.45 -19.60 35.25
CA LEU A 103 -8.30 -18.94 35.87
C LEU A 103 -8.34 -19.22 37.38
N LYS A 104 -7.81 -20.39 37.77
CA LYS A 104 -7.31 -20.66 39.13
C LYS A 104 -5.79 -20.61 39.10
#